data_AF-A0A7X7XTT9-F1
#
_entry.id   AF-A0A7X7XTT9-F1
#
_cell.length_a   1.000
_cell.length_b   1.000
_cell.length_c   1.000
_cell.angle_alpha   90.00
_cell.angle_beta   90.00
_cell.angle_gamma   90.00
#
_symmetry.space_group_name_H-M   'P 1'
#
loop_
_entity.id
_entity.type
_entity.pdbx_description
1 polymer ?
#
loop_
_entity_poly.entity_id
_entity_poly.type
_entity_poly.pdbx_seq_one_letter_code
_entity_poly.pdbx_strand_id
1 'polypeptide(L)' 'FTIIPVSAYFFLGIWFILQLIPGFINFGKAGVGVAFWAHIGGFLGGIILVNLLGGRKKEIYYNYYK' A
#
# COMPACT_ATOMS: atom_id res chain seq x y z
N PHE A 1 26.64 -12.11 -5.60
CA PHE A 1 25.46 -11.52 -4.96
C PHE A 1 24.22 -12.22 -5.50
N THR A 2 23.40 -12.81 -4.63
CA THR A 2 22.17 -13.50 -5.05
C THR A 2 20.98 -12.64 -4.66
N ILE A 3 20.16 -12.26 -5.64
CA ILE A 3 18.92 -11.52 -5.40
C ILE A 3 17.80 -12.55 -5.24
N ILE A 4 17.13 -12.53 -4.09
CA ILE A 4 15.97 -13.38 -3.83
C ILE A 4 14.72 -12.52 -4.06
N PRO A 5 13.90 -12.81 -5.09
CA PRO A 5 12.67 -12.07 -5.29
C PRO A 5 11.68 -12.40 -4.17
N VAL A 6 11.16 -11.36 -3.51
CA VAL A 6 10.12 -11.47 -2.50
C VAL A 6 8.79 -11.02 -3.10
N SER A 7 7.72 -11.73 -2.76
CA SER A 7 6.37 -11.35 -3.17
C SER A 7 6.05 -9.93 -2.69
N ALA A 8 5.61 -9.07 -3.62
CA ALA A 8 5.22 -7.70 -3.32
C ALA A 8 4.12 -7.65 -2.25
N TYR A 9 3.15 -8.57 -2.30
CA TYR A 9 2.07 -8.66 -1.32
C TYR A 9 2.59 -8.92 0.10
N PHE A 10 3.59 -9.79 0.24
CA PHE A 10 4.15 -10.15 1.54
C PHE A 10 4.89 -8.97 2.18
N PHE A 11 5.76 -8.34 1.40
CA PHE A 11 6.51 -7.17 1.88
C PHE A 11 5.57 -6.01 2.23
N LEU A 12 4.56 -5.77 1.40
CA LEU A 12 3.59 -4.69 1.59
C LEU A 12 2.70 -4.93 2.83
N GLY A 13 2.30 -6.18 3.07
CA GLY A 13 1.56 -6.55 4.28
C GLY A 13 2.38 -6.32 5.56
N ILE A 14 3.63 -6.76 5.57
CA ILE A 14 4.55 -6.51 6.70
C ILE A 14 4.74 -5.01 6.92
N TRP A 15 5.02 -4.27 5.85
CA TRP A 15 5.22 -2.83 5.93
C TRP A 15 4.00 -2.12 6.53
N PHE A 16 2.79 -2.49 6.10
CA PHE A 16 1.55 -1.92 6.62
C PHE A 16 1.35 -2.21 8.12
N ILE A 17 1.61 -3.45 8.56
CA ILE A 17 1.52 -3.83 9.99
C ILE A 17 2.54 -3.03 10.81
N LEU A 18 3.75 -2.85 10.29
CA LEU A 18 4.78 -2.05 10.95
C LEU A 18 4.39 -0.58 11.11
N GLN A 19 3.48 -0.03 10.28
CA GLN A 19 2.94 1.33 10.48
C GLN A 19 1.88 1.37 11.59
N LEU A 20 1.09 0.31 11.76
CA LEU A 20 0.02 0.25 12.76
C LEU A 20 0.55 0.25 14.20
N ILE A 21 1.63 -0.47 14.46
CA ILE A 21 2.23 -0.59 15.80
C ILE A 21 2.59 0.78 16.40
N PRO A 22 3.44 1.61 15.78
CA PRO A 22 3.80 2.92 16.31
C PRO A 22 2.65 3.94 16.21
N GLY A 23 1.75 3.81 15.23
CA GLY A 23 0.53 4.63 15.15
C GLY A 23 -0.41 4.41 16.33
N PHE A 24 -0.50 3.17 16.82
CA PHE A 24 -1.28 2.81 18.01
C PHE A 24 -0.57 3.19 19.31
N ILE A 25 0.73 2.92 19.43
CA ILE A 25 1.53 3.29 20.62
C ILE A 25 1.54 4.81 20.86
N ASN A 26 1.56 5.61 19.78
CA ASN A 26 1.59 7.07 19.84
C ASN A 26 0.21 7.70 19.59
N PHE A 27 -0.87 6.95 19.81
CA PHE A 27 -2.22 7.46 19.61
C PHE A 27 -2.49 8.68 20.50
N GLY A 28 -2.98 9.77 19.89
CA GLY A 28 -3.24 11.03 20.59
C GLY A 28 -2.00 11.88 20.92
N LYS A 29 -0.78 11.41 20.63
CA LYS A 29 0.44 12.22 20.78
C LYS A 29 0.70 13.04 19.52
N ALA A 30 0.57 14.36 19.64
CA ALA A 30 0.87 15.29 18.55
C ALA A 30 2.34 15.16 18.12
N GLY A 31 2.59 15.14 16.80
CA GLY A 31 3.92 14.99 16.21
C GLY A 31 4.19 13.57 15.69
N VAL A 32 4.61 12.67 16.57
CA VAL A 32 5.12 11.33 16.18
C VAL A 32 4.02 10.45 15.57
N GLY A 33 2.80 10.47 16.11
CA GLY A 33 1.70 9.64 15.62
C GLY A 33 1.24 10.01 14.20
N VAL A 34 1.31 11.30 13.84
CA VAL A 34 0.75 11.84 12.58
C VAL A 34 1.41 11.21 11.35
N ALA A 35 2.73 11.00 11.40
CA ALA A 35 3.46 10.38 10.29
C ALA A 35 2.92 8.97 9.98
N PHE A 36 2.65 8.15 11.01
CA PHE A 36 2.13 6.79 10.82
C PHE A 36 0.69 6.79 10.28
N TRP A 37 -0.16 7.68 10.81
CA TRP A 37 -1.53 7.85 10.33
C TRP A 37 -1.57 8.35 8.88
N ALA A 38 -0.63 9.19 8.45
CA ALA A 38 -0.51 9.60 7.06
C ALA A 38 -0.14 8.44 6.13
N HIS A 39 0.74 7.52 6.54
CA HIS A 39 1.09 6.34 5.74
C HIS A 39 -0.08 5.35 5.63
N ILE A 40 -0.79 5.09 6.73
CA ILE A 40 -1.98 4.22 6.73
C ILE A 40 -3.08 4.83 5.85
N GLY A 41 -3.35 6.12 6.02
CA GLY A 41 -4.35 6.86 5.25
C GLY A 41 -4.00 6.95 3.77
N GLY A 42 -2.73 7.22 3.43
CA GLY A 42 -2.25 7.25 2.06
C GLY A 42 -2.33 5.89 1.36
N PHE A 43 -2.04 4.80 2.08
CA PHE A 43 -2.16 3.44 1.55
C PHE A 43 -3.62 3.08 1.24
N LEU A 44 -4.52 3.27 2.21
CA LEU A 44 -5.95 3.00 2.02
C LEU A 44 -6.56 3.93 0.96
N GLY A 45 -6.21 5.21 1.00
CA GLY A 45 -6.61 6.20 -0.01
C GLY A 45 -6.13 5.80 -1.41
N GLY A 46 -4.90 5.32 -1.53
CA GLY A 46 -4.36 4.79 -2.79
C GLY A 46 -5.14 3.58 -3.31
N ILE A 47 -5.52 2.63 -2.46
CA ILE A 47 -6.35 1.48 -2.85
C ILE A 47 -7.73 1.94 -3.35
N ILE A 48 -8.36 2.88 -2.64
CA ILE A 48 -9.64 3.46 -3.02
C ILE A 48 -9.50 4.18 -4.36
N LEU A 49 -8.50 5.03 -4.52
CA LEU A 49 -8.23 5.78 -5.75
C LEU A 49 -7.93 4.86 -6.93
N VAL A 50 -7.20 3.75 -6.73
CA VAL A 50 -6.97 2.76 -7.80
C VAL A 50 -8.29 2.08 -8.19
N ASN A 51 -9.18 1.78 -7.26
CA ASN A 51 -10.50 1.24 -7.61
C ASN A 51 -11.38 2.28 -8.33
N LEU A 52 -11.30 3.55 -7.94
CA LEU A 52 -12.11 4.62 -8.53
C LEU A 52 -11.59 5.12 -9.88
N LEU A 53 -10.26 5.26 -10.03
CA LEU A 53 -9.60 5.91 -11.16
C LEU A 53 -8.74 4.95 -12.00
N GLY A 54 -8.33 3.81 -11.44
CA GLY A 54 -7.41 2.85 -12.06
C GLY A 54 -8.07 1.93 -13.08
N GLY A 55 -8.85 2.52 -14.00
CA GLY A 55 -9.58 1.82 -15.06
C GLY A 55 -8.77 0.69 -15.69
N ARG A 56 -9.40 -0.48 -15.78
CA ARG A 56 -8.90 -1.78 -16.30
C ARG A 56 -7.98 -1.63 -17.52
N LYS A 57 -6.66 -1.53 -17.32
CA LYS A 57 -5.67 -1.74 -18.39
C LYS A 57 -5.45 -3.23 -18.68
N LYS A 58 -6.52 -4.00 -18.87
CA LYS A 58 -6.44 -5.40 -19.31
C LYS A 58 -7.13 -5.68 -20.65
N GLU A 59 -7.79 -4.69 -21.24
CA GLU A 59 -8.47 -4.88 -22.53
C GLU A 59 -7.52 -4.83 -23.74
N ILE A 60 -6.40 -4.10 -23.64
CA ILE A 60 -5.53 -3.90 -24.81
C ILE A 60 -4.72 -5.15 -25.16
N TYR A 61 -4.22 -5.90 -24.16
CA TYR A 61 -3.41 -7.10 -24.42
C TYR A 61 -4.26 -8.28 -24.92
N TYR A 62 -5.52 -8.41 -24.48
CA TYR A 62 -6.40 -9.51 -24.88
C TYR A 62 -6.91 -9.38 -26.34
N ASN A 63 -7.04 -8.15 -26.85
CA ASN A 63 -7.49 -7.88 -28.22
C ASN A 63 -6.39 -8.04 -29.29
N TYR A 64 -5.11 -8.12 -28.90
CA TYR A 64 -4.00 -8.26 -29.84
C TYR A 64 -3.68 -9.73 -30.19
N TYR A 65 -4.10 -10.67 -29.33
CA TYR A 65 -3.88 -12.12 -29.51
C TYR A 65 -5.14 -12.89 -29.93
N LYS A 66 -6.25 -12.19 -30.18
CA LYS A 66 -7.48 -12.74 -30.75
C LYS A 66 -7.58 -12.33 -32.21
#